data_AF-A0A354WA73-F1
#
_entry.id   AF-A0A354WA73-F1
#
_cell.length_a   1.000
_cell.length_b   1.000
_cell.length_c   1.000
_cell.angle_alpha   90.00
_cell.angle_beta   90.00
_cell.angle_gamma   90.00
#
_symmetry.space_group_name_H-M   'P 1'
#
loop_
_entity.id
_entity.type
_entity.pdbx_description
1 polymer ?
#
loop_
_entity_poly.entity_id
_entity_poly.type
_entity_poly.pdbx_seq_one_letter_code
_entity_poly.pdbx_strand_id
1 'polypeptide(L)'
;MPIETIYGQLQGLKASQLKRLQSLYHQRLPGDLITTVEFAQRLAAISTELDQPLCAYINRRGQVMRVGVGTPRQTQIPPLELPRYGNGRLSGIRCIATQTTPEAPKEAALTAMAIQRLDVLVVLTLTGSGFQRRGGGETGYIKDTYLAHLVPEMDTTKNQQIDNGFSAIPYYLSLPMSLDALSQQDFLDLVNELETEFEREFVAREVDSSQDKVLLVGVKTEKTSPQRFEDGLTELVRLVDTAGGQVLQTLRQKRSHPHPQTVVGEGKVQEIALVAQTIGANLIVFDRDLSPAQVRNLETQIGLRVVDRTEVILDIFAQRAQSGAGKLQVELAQLEYSLPRLTGRGQAMSRLGGGIGTRGPGETKLETERRAIQRRISRLQQEVNQLQAHRSRLRQNRQAQEVPTLALVGYTNAGKSTLLNVLTQSEVYTADQLFATLDPTTRRLDIPDTTTEELLNLVITDTVGFIHELPPPLVDAFRATLEEVSDADALIHLVDLSHPAWESQIESVMQILREMPVTPGPALLAFNKIDQTDGENLRLAQEKYPQAVYISASKGLGLETLRQRMVALVHYAVSNR
;
A
#
# COMPACT_ATOMS: atom_id res chain seq x y z
N MET A 1 -28.62 6.04 27.23
CA MET A 1 -27.72 7.20 27.40
C MET A 1 -26.31 6.69 27.16
N PRO A 2 -25.43 7.42 26.44
CA PRO A 2 -24.03 7.00 26.35
C PRO A 2 -23.46 6.95 27.78
N ILE A 3 -22.71 5.89 28.09
CA ILE A 3 -22.10 5.71 29.41
C ILE A 3 -21.03 6.79 29.56
N GLU A 4 -21.16 7.65 30.57
CA GLU A 4 -20.17 8.66 30.96
C GLU A 4 -18.97 7.98 31.62
N THR A 5 -18.19 7.28 30.79
CA THR A 5 -17.04 6.51 31.20
C THR A 5 -15.86 7.45 31.46
N ILE A 6 -15.28 7.39 32.65
CA ILE A 6 -14.01 8.07 32.96
C ILE A 6 -12.85 7.16 32.55
N TYR A 7 -11.80 7.72 31.97
CA TYR A 7 -10.63 6.98 31.48
C TYR A 7 -9.38 7.24 32.33
N GLY A 8 -8.35 6.40 32.20
CA GLY A 8 -7.05 6.59 32.86
C GLY A 8 -6.96 5.94 34.25
N GLN A 9 -6.29 6.58 35.19
CA GLN A 9 -5.98 6.02 36.51
C GLN A 9 -7.15 6.19 37.49
N LEU A 10 -7.99 5.16 37.58
CA LEU A 10 -9.23 5.20 38.40
C LEU A 10 -9.08 4.58 39.80
N GLN A 11 -7.92 4.01 40.13
CA GLN A 11 -7.70 3.30 41.40
C GLN A 11 -7.77 4.28 42.57
N GLY A 12 -8.61 3.98 43.57
CA GLY A 12 -8.72 4.76 44.80
C GLY A 12 -9.73 5.91 44.78
N LEU A 13 -10.44 6.13 43.66
CA LEU A 13 -11.45 7.20 43.55
C LEU A 13 -12.76 6.85 44.28
N LYS A 14 -13.27 7.79 45.07
CA LYS A 14 -14.57 7.68 45.74
C LYS A 14 -15.72 7.88 44.74
N ALA A 15 -16.89 7.31 45.03
CA ALA A 15 -18.09 7.46 44.20
C ALA A 15 -18.53 8.93 44.01
N SER A 16 -18.31 9.79 45.02
CA SER A 16 -18.57 11.23 44.92
C SER A 16 -17.63 11.94 43.94
N GLN A 17 -16.37 11.52 43.89
CA GLN A 17 -15.34 12.06 42.99
C GLN A 17 -15.62 11.65 41.54
N LEU A 18 -16.02 10.39 41.31
CA LEU A 18 -16.45 9.92 39.99
C LEU A 18 -17.66 10.70 39.47
N LYS A 19 -18.66 10.97 40.31
CA LYS A 19 -19.81 11.82 39.93
C LYS A 19 -19.40 13.25 39.54
N ARG A 20 -18.42 13.84 40.24
CA ARG A 20 -17.87 15.16 39.85
C ARG A 20 -17.20 15.10 38.47
N LEU A 21 -16.39 14.07 38.19
CA LEU A 21 -15.75 13.90 36.88
C LEU A 21 -16.80 13.70 35.78
N GLN A 22 -17.83 12.89 36.03
CA GLN A 22 -18.95 12.66 35.11
C GLN A 22 -19.75 13.93 34.82
N SER A 23 -19.89 14.81 35.82
CA SER A 23 -20.57 16.10 35.62
C SER A 23 -19.89 17.01 34.57
N LEU A 24 -18.61 16.79 34.25
CA LEU A 24 -17.91 17.52 33.20
C LEU A 24 -18.46 17.21 31.80
N TYR A 25 -18.95 15.98 31.55
CA TYR A 25 -19.56 15.61 30.26
C TYR A 25 -20.81 16.42 29.92
N HIS A 26 -21.49 16.92 30.94
CA HIS A 26 -22.71 17.71 30.80
C HIS A 26 -22.43 19.18 30.51
N GLN A 27 -21.18 19.62 30.64
CA GLN A 27 -20.81 20.99 30.30
C GLN A 27 -20.65 21.13 28.80
N ARG A 28 -21.24 22.20 28.26
CA ARG A 28 -21.10 22.57 26.86
C ARG A 28 -20.36 23.88 26.79
N LEU A 29 -19.22 23.86 26.11
CA LEU A 29 -18.43 25.05 25.87
C LEU A 29 -18.91 25.73 24.58
N PRO A 30 -18.68 27.04 24.42
CA PRO A 30 -18.77 27.69 23.13
C PRO A 30 -17.80 27.06 22.13
N GLY A 31 -18.23 26.95 20.86
CA GLY A 31 -17.44 26.31 19.81
C GLY A 31 -16.30 27.19 19.29
N ASP A 32 -16.45 28.50 19.44
CA ASP A 32 -15.55 29.59 19.06
C ASP A 32 -14.43 29.87 20.07
N LEU A 33 -14.55 29.39 21.30
CA LEU A 33 -13.54 29.59 22.35
C LEU A 33 -12.76 28.31 22.62
N ILE A 34 -11.46 28.44 22.94
CA ILE A 34 -10.61 27.30 23.35
C ILE A 34 -11.16 26.66 24.63
N THR A 35 -11.44 27.49 25.63
CA THR A 35 -12.06 27.09 26.90
C THR A 35 -12.79 28.28 27.53
N THR A 36 -13.64 28.01 28.51
CA THR A 36 -14.22 29.04 29.38
C THR A 36 -13.48 29.09 30.71
N VAL A 37 -13.43 30.28 31.33
CA VAL A 37 -12.84 30.46 32.67
C VAL A 37 -13.49 29.52 33.68
N GLU A 38 -14.82 29.36 33.62
CA GLU A 38 -15.57 28.48 34.50
C GLU A 38 -15.19 27.01 34.33
N PHE A 39 -15.14 26.51 33.08
CA PHE A 39 -14.78 25.11 32.80
C PHE A 39 -13.35 24.81 33.25
N ALA A 40 -12.41 25.70 32.92
CA ALA A 40 -11.00 25.52 33.28
C ALA A 40 -10.80 25.52 34.80
N GLN A 41 -11.35 26.49 35.53
CA GLN A 41 -11.27 26.53 36.99
C GLN A 41 -11.92 25.29 37.62
N ARG A 42 -13.02 24.79 37.05
CA ARG A 42 -13.68 23.57 37.53
C ARG A 42 -12.83 22.32 37.33
N LEU A 43 -12.23 22.17 36.16
CA LEU A 43 -11.30 21.07 35.88
C LEU A 43 -10.09 21.12 36.82
N ALA A 44 -9.53 22.31 37.03
CA ALA A 44 -8.40 22.57 37.93
C ALA A 44 -8.73 22.27 39.40
N ALA A 45 -9.92 22.64 39.86
CA ALA A 45 -10.36 22.36 41.22
C ALA A 45 -10.55 20.87 41.49
N ILE A 46 -11.15 20.13 40.55
CA ILE A 46 -11.28 18.67 40.66
C ILE A 46 -9.89 18.01 40.65
N SER A 47 -8.99 18.45 39.76
CA SER A 47 -7.61 17.94 39.71
C SER A 47 -6.85 18.19 41.02
N THR A 48 -7.03 19.36 41.64
CA THR A 48 -6.42 19.71 42.93
C THR A 48 -6.99 18.87 44.07
N GLU A 49 -8.29 18.60 44.09
CA GLU A 49 -8.92 17.72 45.10
C GLU A 49 -8.40 16.27 44.99
N LEU A 50 -8.17 15.80 43.77
CA LEU A 50 -7.71 14.43 43.49
C LEU A 50 -6.20 14.24 43.64
N ASP A 51 -5.44 15.34 43.71
CA ASP A 51 -3.98 15.35 43.59
C ASP A 51 -3.48 14.57 42.36
N GLN A 52 -4.25 14.65 41.28
CA GLN A 52 -3.99 13.92 40.03
C GLN A 52 -4.26 14.81 38.81
N PRO A 53 -3.40 14.75 37.77
CA PRO A 53 -3.67 15.38 36.48
C PRO A 53 -4.99 14.91 35.88
N LEU A 54 -5.69 15.80 35.17
CA LEU A 54 -6.93 15.50 34.45
C LEU A 54 -6.81 15.98 33.02
N CYS A 55 -7.47 15.28 32.09
CA CYS A 55 -7.60 15.68 30.69
C CYS A 55 -9.07 15.68 30.28
N ALA A 56 -9.51 16.74 29.62
CA ALA A 56 -10.82 16.82 28.98
C ALA A 56 -10.65 17.03 27.47
N TYR A 57 -11.23 16.14 26.68
CA TYR A 57 -11.22 16.19 25.22
C TYR A 57 -12.57 16.69 24.72
N ILE A 58 -12.54 17.73 23.90
CA ILE A 58 -13.71 18.50 23.52
C ILE A 58 -13.73 18.61 22.00
N ASN A 59 -14.89 18.38 21.37
CA ASN A 59 -15.02 18.55 19.92
C ASN A 59 -15.26 20.02 19.54
N ARG A 60 -15.15 20.36 18.25
CA ARG A 60 -15.43 21.73 17.75
C ARG A 60 -16.85 22.26 18.04
N ARG A 61 -17.81 21.39 18.39
CA ARG A 61 -19.17 21.79 18.81
C ARG A 61 -19.26 22.14 20.30
N GLY A 62 -18.12 22.10 21.01
CA GLY A 62 -17.99 22.38 22.43
C GLY A 62 -18.49 21.27 23.34
N GLN A 63 -18.71 20.06 22.84
CA GLN A 63 -19.13 18.91 23.64
C GLN A 63 -17.90 18.20 24.21
N VAL A 64 -17.93 17.92 25.51
CA VAL A 64 -16.91 17.11 26.17
C VAL A 64 -17.14 15.65 25.77
N MET A 65 -16.20 15.11 24.99
CA MET A 65 -16.26 13.76 24.42
C MET A 65 -15.57 12.72 25.32
N ARG A 66 -14.56 13.16 26.09
CA ARG A 66 -13.79 12.28 26.95
C ARG A 66 -13.24 13.03 28.16
N VAL A 67 -13.31 12.41 29.33
CA VAL A 67 -12.65 12.87 30.55
C VAL A 67 -11.73 11.76 31.04
N GLY A 68 -10.46 12.10 31.27
CA GLY A 68 -9.43 11.18 31.71
C GLY A 68 -8.73 11.66 32.97
N VAL A 69 -8.38 10.72 33.85
CA VAL A 69 -7.54 10.92 35.01
C VAL A 69 -6.13 10.47 34.66
N GLY A 70 -5.20 11.41 34.58
CA GLY A 70 -3.83 11.22 34.13
C GLY A 70 -3.41 12.24 33.07
N THR A 71 -2.18 12.06 32.58
CA THR A 71 -1.57 12.93 31.55
C THR A 71 -2.19 12.71 30.16
N PRO A 72 -1.97 13.62 29.19
CA PRO A 72 -2.46 13.43 27.81
C PRO A 72 -2.03 12.11 27.18
N ARG A 73 -0.79 11.66 27.46
CA ARG A 73 -0.26 10.39 26.96
C ARG A 73 -0.97 9.17 27.56
N GLN A 74 -1.38 9.24 28.83
CA GLN A 74 -2.08 8.14 29.52
C GLN A 74 -3.57 8.09 29.16
N THR A 75 -4.16 9.22 28.82
CA THR A 75 -5.61 9.36 28.61
C THR A 75 -6.02 9.47 27.14
N GLN A 76 -5.05 9.35 26.22
CA GLN A 76 -5.21 9.50 24.78
C GLN A 76 -6.41 8.73 24.22
N ILE A 77 -7.04 9.32 23.21
CA ILE A 77 -8.11 8.69 22.44
C ILE A 77 -7.46 7.64 21.52
N PRO A 78 -7.89 6.37 21.56
CA PRO A 78 -7.40 5.36 20.64
C PRO A 78 -7.60 5.80 19.19
N PRO A 79 -6.65 5.52 18.27
CA PRO A 79 -6.77 5.92 16.87
C PRO A 79 -8.09 5.50 16.18
N LEU A 80 -8.69 4.40 16.63
CA LEU A 80 -9.96 3.89 16.13
C LEU A 80 -11.18 4.77 16.49
N GLU A 81 -11.07 5.54 17.57
CA GLU A 81 -12.09 6.46 18.08
C GLU A 81 -11.89 7.90 17.58
N LEU A 82 -10.72 8.21 17.01
CA LEU A 82 -10.44 9.52 16.44
C LEU A 82 -11.24 9.74 15.13
N PRO A 83 -11.75 10.95 14.89
CA PRO A 83 -12.30 11.34 13.60
C PRO A 83 -11.26 11.15 12.49
N ARG A 84 -11.64 10.45 11.41
CA ARG A 84 -10.76 10.19 10.28
C ARG A 84 -10.69 11.42 9.39
N TYR A 85 -9.54 12.08 9.37
CA TYR A 85 -9.23 13.18 8.45
C TYR A 85 -7.93 12.89 7.71
N GLY A 86 -7.78 13.42 6.48
CA GLY A 86 -6.54 13.30 5.71
C GLY A 86 -5.40 14.14 6.29
N ASN A 87 -4.19 13.97 5.76
CA ASN A 87 -2.97 14.65 6.24
C ASN A 87 -3.05 16.19 6.22
N GLY A 88 -3.99 16.79 5.47
CA GLY A 88 -4.24 18.23 5.44
C GLY A 88 -5.18 18.78 6.52
N ARG A 89 -5.66 17.97 7.47
CA ARG A 89 -6.62 18.42 8.51
C ARG A 89 -6.24 17.98 9.92
N LEU A 90 -6.79 18.67 10.91
CA LEU A 90 -6.63 18.35 12.33
C LEU A 90 -7.80 17.45 12.79
N SER A 91 -7.64 16.80 13.95
CA SER A 91 -8.59 15.79 14.46
C SER A 91 -9.97 16.34 14.85
N GLY A 92 -10.16 17.66 14.90
CA GLY A 92 -11.42 18.27 15.34
C GLY A 92 -11.60 18.23 16.86
N ILE A 93 -10.53 17.93 17.60
CA ILE A 93 -10.53 17.71 19.04
C ILE A 93 -9.50 18.62 19.69
N ARG A 94 -9.93 19.37 20.71
CA ARG A 94 -9.05 20.09 21.63
C ARG A 94 -8.92 19.33 22.94
N CYS A 95 -7.72 19.32 23.52
CA CYS A 95 -7.47 18.72 24.83
C CYS A 95 -7.12 19.81 25.86
N ILE A 96 -7.80 19.80 27.00
CA ILE A 96 -7.47 20.64 28.15
C ILE A 96 -6.94 19.72 29.25
N ALA A 97 -5.68 19.87 29.59
CA ALA A 97 -4.98 19.07 30.57
C ALA A 97 -4.57 19.92 31.78
N THR A 98 -4.58 19.34 32.98
CA THR A 98 -4.03 19.95 34.19
C THR A 98 -2.66 19.35 34.53
N GLN A 99 -1.79 20.17 35.13
CA GLN A 99 -0.49 19.74 35.61
C GLN A 99 -0.24 20.35 37.00
N THR A 100 0.16 19.51 37.95
CA THR A 100 0.43 19.92 39.33
C THR A 100 1.77 20.65 39.49
N THR A 101 2.70 20.47 38.55
CA THR A 101 3.98 21.20 38.55
C THR A 101 3.89 22.51 37.76
N PRO A 102 4.46 23.61 38.26
CA PRO A 102 4.40 24.93 37.64
C PRO A 102 5.49 25.11 36.56
N GLU A 103 5.61 24.13 35.67
CA GLU A 103 6.58 24.10 34.57
C GLU A 103 5.86 24.03 33.22
N ALA A 104 6.58 24.35 32.15
CA ALA A 104 6.10 24.14 30.78
C ALA A 104 5.74 22.66 30.54
N PRO A 105 4.82 22.38 29.60
CA PRO A 105 4.45 21.00 29.30
C PRO A 105 5.64 20.18 28.84
N LYS A 106 5.79 18.99 29.43
CA LYS A 106 6.85 18.04 29.07
C LYS A 106 6.62 17.50 27.65
N GLU A 107 7.70 17.09 27.00
CA GLU A 107 7.70 16.51 25.64
C GLU A 107 6.63 15.43 25.46
N ALA A 108 6.44 14.54 26.45
CA ALA A 108 5.44 13.48 26.38
C ALA A 108 3.99 13.97 26.16
N ALA A 109 3.64 15.18 26.62
CA ALA A 109 2.32 15.78 26.38
C ALA A 109 2.20 16.31 24.95
N LEU A 110 3.28 16.91 24.43
CA LEU A 110 3.37 17.42 23.06
C LEU A 110 3.38 16.27 22.03
N THR A 111 4.09 15.18 22.33
CA THR A 111 4.02 13.95 21.53
C THR A 111 2.60 13.39 21.48
N ALA A 112 1.87 13.40 22.61
CA ALA A 112 0.49 12.94 22.64
C ALA A 112 -0.45 13.84 21.83
N MET A 113 -0.20 15.15 21.79
CA MET A 113 -0.91 16.10 20.92
C MET A 113 -0.67 15.76 19.44
N ALA A 114 0.58 15.50 19.08
CA ALA A 114 0.98 15.19 17.72
C ALA A 114 0.40 13.87 17.20
N ILE A 115 0.52 12.79 17.98
CA ILE A 115 -0.03 11.46 17.64
C ILE A 115 -1.53 11.53 17.37
N GLN A 116 -2.26 12.32 18.17
CA GLN A 116 -3.71 12.48 18.04
C GLN A 116 -4.11 13.59 17.06
N ARG A 117 -3.14 14.32 16.49
CA ARG A 117 -3.35 15.53 15.66
C ARG A 117 -4.40 16.47 16.26
N LEU A 118 -4.28 16.78 17.54
CA LEU A 118 -5.24 17.65 18.22
C LEU A 118 -5.28 19.03 17.55
N ASP A 119 -6.47 19.63 17.52
CA ASP A 119 -6.64 21.01 17.08
C ASP A 119 -5.75 21.94 17.93
N VAL A 120 -5.82 21.76 19.26
CA VAL A 120 -4.93 22.41 20.25
C VAL A 120 -4.79 21.55 21.50
N LEU A 121 -3.68 21.72 22.23
CA LEU A 121 -3.46 21.25 23.59
C LEU A 121 -3.31 22.45 24.53
N VAL A 122 -4.17 22.53 25.55
CA VAL A 122 -4.05 23.49 26.65
C VAL A 122 -3.52 22.78 27.87
N VAL A 123 -2.51 23.33 28.51
CA VAL A 123 -2.00 22.84 29.80
C VAL A 123 -2.19 23.91 30.88
N LEU A 124 -2.97 23.58 31.90
CA LEU A 124 -3.29 24.42 33.05
C LEU A 124 -2.34 24.04 34.20
N THR A 125 -1.44 24.94 34.60
CA THR A 125 -0.62 24.72 35.79
C THR A 125 -1.39 25.15 37.04
N LEU A 126 -1.35 24.31 38.06
CA LEU A 126 -2.17 24.50 39.26
C LEU A 126 -1.41 25.27 40.34
N THR A 127 -2.14 26.08 41.11
CA THR A 127 -1.62 26.76 42.31
C THR A 127 -1.55 25.82 43.52
N GLY A 128 -2.25 24.67 43.47
CA GLY A 128 -2.41 23.73 44.58
C GLY A 128 -3.45 24.12 45.62
N SER A 129 -4.04 25.32 45.53
CA SER A 129 -5.13 25.76 46.41
C SER A 129 -6.02 26.79 45.72
N GLY A 130 -7.31 26.82 46.08
CA GLY A 130 -8.28 27.75 45.51
C GLY A 130 -9.52 27.84 46.40
N PHE A 131 -10.47 28.67 46.01
CA PHE A 131 -11.68 28.91 46.80
C PHE A 131 -12.92 28.99 45.93
N GLN A 132 -14.06 28.62 46.52
CA GLN A 132 -15.36 28.71 45.88
C GLN A 132 -16.00 30.06 46.22
N ARG A 133 -16.43 30.82 45.20
CA ARG A 133 -17.09 32.12 45.39
C ARG A 133 -18.47 31.94 46.02
N ARG A 134 -18.95 32.96 46.73
CA ARG A 134 -20.36 33.06 47.17
C ARG A 134 -21.25 33.11 45.92
N GLY A 135 -21.78 31.95 45.50
CA GLY A 135 -22.47 31.76 44.22
C GLY A 135 -22.13 30.44 43.51
N GLY A 136 -21.13 29.68 43.99
CA GLY A 136 -20.87 28.30 43.56
C GLY A 136 -19.75 28.10 42.55
N GLY A 137 -19.16 29.17 42.00
CA GLY A 137 -18.05 29.09 41.04
C GLY A 137 -16.67 28.93 41.68
N GLU A 138 -15.82 28.08 41.11
CA GLU A 138 -14.44 27.81 41.55
C GLU A 138 -13.48 28.87 40.98
N THR A 139 -12.53 29.35 41.78
CA THR A 139 -11.57 30.38 41.37
C THR A 139 -10.24 30.23 42.09
N GLY A 140 -9.15 30.65 41.44
CA GLY A 140 -7.82 30.70 42.03
C GLY A 140 -7.03 29.38 41.96
N TYR A 141 -7.54 28.36 41.28
CA TYR A 141 -6.88 27.04 41.17
C TYR A 141 -5.81 26.98 40.07
N ILE A 142 -5.81 27.93 39.14
CA ILE A 142 -4.91 27.99 37.98
C ILE A 142 -3.92 29.11 38.17
N LYS A 143 -2.62 28.79 38.01
CA LYS A 143 -1.52 29.74 38.08
C LYS A 143 -1.25 30.33 36.70
N ASP A 144 -0.84 29.47 35.77
CA ASP A 144 -0.51 29.83 34.39
C ASP A 144 -1.16 28.85 33.42
N THR A 145 -1.27 29.26 32.15
CA THR A 145 -1.75 28.41 31.07
C THR A 145 -0.76 28.41 29.90
N TYR A 146 -0.66 27.27 29.24
CA TYR A 146 0.14 27.08 28.02
C TYR A 146 -0.76 26.60 26.90
N LEU A 147 -0.61 27.18 25.72
CA LEU A 147 -1.27 26.77 24.49
C LEU A 147 -0.25 26.14 23.56
N ALA A 148 -0.52 24.94 23.09
CA ALA A 148 0.27 24.26 22.07
C ALA A 148 -0.60 23.83 20.89
N HIS A 149 -0.04 23.89 19.69
CA HIS A 149 -0.65 23.37 18.47
C HIS A 149 0.42 22.90 17.50
N LEU A 150 0.02 22.08 16.52
CA LEU A 150 0.92 21.67 15.44
C LEU A 150 1.12 22.83 14.46
N VAL A 151 2.29 22.87 13.83
CA VAL A 151 2.58 23.80 12.72
C VAL A 151 3.08 23.02 11.49
N PRO A 152 3.00 23.58 10.28
CA PRO A 152 3.57 23.00 9.06
C PRO A 152 5.12 23.00 9.08
N GLU A 153 5.79 22.07 8.39
CA GLU A 153 7.27 21.87 8.47
C GLU A 153 8.12 23.04 7.95
N MET A 154 7.56 23.95 7.14
CA MET A 154 8.29 25.06 6.53
C MET A 154 8.45 26.29 7.44
N ASP A 155 7.72 26.41 8.55
CA ASP A 155 7.76 27.59 9.43
C ASP A 155 8.93 27.53 10.44
N THR A 156 10.15 27.38 9.90
CA THR A 156 11.41 27.21 10.66
C THR A 156 11.82 28.42 11.51
N THR A 157 11.07 29.53 11.44
CA THR A 157 11.37 30.75 12.21
C THR A 157 10.89 30.71 13.67
N LYS A 158 10.01 29.76 14.03
CA LYS A 158 9.45 29.62 15.40
C LYS A 158 9.92 28.36 16.14
N ASN A 159 10.94 27.67 15.65
CA ASN A 159 11.43 26.44 16.28
C ASN A 159 12.28 26.74 17.52
N GLN A 160 11.83 26.30 18.69
CA GLN A 160 12.77 25.85 19.73
C GLN A 160 13.24 24.45 19.32
N GLN A 161 14.32 24.39 18.54
CA GLN A 161 15.00 23.13 18.22
C GLN A 161 15.47 22.47 19.53
N ILE A 162 14.98 21.27 19.81
CA ILE A 162 15.63 20.34 20.72
C ILE A 162 16.00 19.12 19.88
N ASP A 163 17.28 19.06 19.48
CA ASP A 163 17.89 17.90 18.83
C ASP A 163 17.91 16.72 19.82
N ASN A 164 17.08 15.70 19.58
CA ASN A 164 17.21 14.37 20.19
C ASN A 164 16.49 13.30 19.35
N GLY A 165 17.03 12.95 18.18
CA GLY A 165 16.91 11.61 17.58
C GLY A 165 15.54 11.10 17.10
N PHE A 166 14.46 11.87 17.19
CA PHE A 166 13.18 11.61 16.53
C PHE A 166 12.84 12.84 15.68
N SER A 167 12.60 12.64 14.38
CA SER A 167 12.30 13.72 13.44
C SER A 167 11.22 14.64 14.01
N ALA A 168 11.58 15.90 14.24
CA ALA A 168 10.85 16.87 15.03
C ALA A 168 9.47 17.14 14.43
N ILE A 169 8.40 16.69 15.09
CA ILE A 169 7.05 17.14 14.75
C ILE A 169 6.99 18.62 15.12
N PRO A 170 6.84 19.53 14.15
CA PRO A 170 6.95 20.94 14.45
C PRO A 170 5.66 21.39 15.15
N TYR A 171 5.85 22.01 16.32
CA TYR A 171 4.78 22.50 17.16
C TYR A 171 5.09 23.92 17.62
N TYR A 172 4.02 24.69 17.83
CA TYR A 172 4.09 25.94 18.56
C TYR A 172 3.75 25.69 20.03
N LEU A 173 4.50 26.33 20.93
CA LEU A 173 4.19 26.38 22.36
C LEU A 173 4.25 27.85 22.81
N SER A 174 3.17 28.33 23.39
CA SER A 174 3.10 29.70 23.89
C SER A 174 3.99 29.91 25.12
N LEU A 175 4.37 31.17 25.35
CA LEU A 175 4.79 31.61 26.68
C LEU A 175 3.62 31.45 27.69
N PRO A 176 3.92 31.36 29.01
CA PRO A 176 2.86 31.28 30.01
C PRO A 176 1.94 32.49 29.92
N MET A 177 0.63 32.24 29.88
CA MET A 177 -0.40 33.27 29.79
C MET A 177 -1.48 33.09 30.85
N SER A 178 -2.18 34.18 31.16
CA SER A 178 -3.32 34.14 32.09
C SER A 178 -4.50 33.39 31.48
N LEU A 179 -5.34 32.82 32.34
CA LEU A 179 -6.56 32.14 31.90
C LEU A 179 -7.52 33.07 31.15
N ASP A 180 -7.59 34.34 31.52
CA ASP A 180 -8.42 35.33 30.83
C ASP A 180 -7.91 35.57 29.40
N ALA A 181 -6.59 35.69 29.22
CA ALA A 181 -5.98 35.85 27.91
C ALA A 181 -6.22 34.62 27.02
N LEU A 182 -6.11 33.40 27.56
CA LEU A 182 -6.43 32.17 26.84
C LEU A 182 -7.91 32.12 26.41
N SER A 183 -8.81 32.56 27.29
CA SER A 183 -10.26 32.52 27.02
C SER A 183 -10.73 33.50 25.95
N GLN A 184 -9.91 34.50 25.62
CA GLN A 184 -10.18 35.51 24.58
C GLN A 184 -9.60 35.13 23.21
N GLN A 185 -8.85 34.02 23.11
CA GLN A 185 -8.33 33.53 21.83
C GLN A 185 -9.47 33.00 20.96
N ASP A 186 -9.50 33.42 19.70
CA ASP A 186 -10.42 32.88 18.71
C ASP A 186 -9.96 31.50 18.26
N PHE A 187 -10.66 30.46 18.70
CA PHE A 187 -10.30 29.08 18.40
C PHE A 187 -10.61 28.71 16.97
N LEU A 188 -11.70 29.22 16.38
CA LEU A 188 -12.12 28.84 15.04
C LEU A 188 -11.18 29.47 14.01
N ASP A 189 -10.82 30.74 14.19
CA ASP A 189 -9.89 31.40 13.29
C ASP A 189 -8.51 30.72 13.34
N LEU A 190 -7.97 30.44 14.53
CA LEU A 190 -6.71 29.72 14.69
C LEU A 190 -6.72 28.36 13.96
N VAL A 191 -7.77 27.56 14.14
CA VAL A 191 -7.86 26.23 13.50
C VAL A 191 -8.03 26.35 12.00
N ASN A 192 -8.83 27.29 11.51
CA ASN A 192 -9.03 27.51 10.08
C ASN A 192 -7.74 27.98 9.39
N GLU A 193 -6.97 28.86 10.01
CA GLU A 193 -5.65 29.29 9.52
C GLU A 193 -4.70 28.09 9.43
N LEU A 194 -4.56 27.32 10.51
CA LEU A 194 -3.71 26.13 10.55
C LEU A 194 -4.12 25.09 9.50
N GLU A 195 -5.42 24.78 9.38
CA GLU A 195 -5.90 23.83 8.37
C GLU A 195 -5.67 24.34 6.94
N THR A 196 -5.80 25.65 6.70
CA THR A 196 -5.48 26.26 5.40
C THR A 196 -3.99 26.11 5.08
N GLU A 197 -3.11 26.29 6.07
CA GLU A 197 -1.67 26.10 5.90
C GLU A 197 -1.30 24.63 5.68
N PHE A 198 -1.87 23.70 6.45
CA PHE A 198 -1.70 22.26 6.25
C PHE A 198 -2.23 21.81 4.89
N GLU A 199 -3.36 22.35 4.42
CA GLU A 199 -3.92 22.05 3.10
C GLU A 199 -3.02 22.60 1.98
N ARG A 200 -2.46 23.80 2.13
CA ARG A 200 -1.48 24.36 1.17
C ARG A 200 -0.22 23.52 1.10
N GLU A 201 0.34 23.11 2.24
CA GLU A 201 1.52 22.23 2.27
C GLU A 201 1.19 20.85 1.68
N PHE A 202 0.03 20.30 2.00
CA PHE A 202 -0.41 19.02 1.45
C PHE A 202 -0.56 19.09 -0.07
N VAL A 203 -1.18 20.14 -0.60
CA VAL A 203 -1.30 20.37 -2.06
C VAL A 203 0.06 20.60 -2.69
N ALA A 204 0.95 21.38 -2.06
CA ALA A 204 2.32 21.57 -2.55
C ALA A 204 3.09 20.25 -2.62
N ARG A 205 2.94 19.38 -1.60
CA ARG A 205 3.52 18.03 -1.58
C ARG A 205 2.87 17.09 -2.61
N GLU A 206 1.56 17.13 -2.82
CA GLU A 206 0.87 16.34 -3.86
C GLU A 206 1.29 16.75 -5.27
N VAL A 207 1.53 18.05 -5.50
CA VAL A 207 2.04 18.58 -6.78
C VAL A 207 3.51 18.22 -6.98
N ASP A 208 4.29 18.05 -5.91
CA ASP A 208 5.71 17.64 -5.93
C ASP A 208 5.90 16.10 -5.92
N SER A 209 4.89 15.32 -5.50
CA SER A 209 4.95 13.86 -5.44
C SER A 209 4.24 13.22 -6.64
N SER A 210 4.91 13.19 -7.80
CA SER A 210 4.45 12.40 -8.95
C SER A 210 4.59 10.88 -8.77
N GLN A 211 4.98 10.40 -7.58
CA GLN A 211 5.25 8.99 -7.27
C GLN A 211 4.68 8.62 -5.90
N ASP A 212 4.10 7.42 -5.81
CA ASP A 212 3.59 6.88 -4.54
C ASP A 212 4.75 6.51 -3.61
N LYS A 213 4.71 7.00 -2.36
CA LYS A 213 5.68 6.68 -1.30
C LYS A 213 5.21 5.47 -0.53
N VAL A 214 5.88 4.35 -0.73
CA VAL A 214 5.41 3.02 -0.32
C VAL A 214 6.11 2.51 0.94
N LEU A 215 5.32 2.01 1.90
CA LEU A 215 5.78 1.13 2.97
C LEU A 215 5.44 -0.32 2.63
N LEU A 216 6.46 -1.16 2.49
CA LEU A 216 6.30 -2.57 2.14
C LEU A 216 6.19 -3.43 3.41
N VAL A 217 5.26 -4.38 3.44
CA VAL A 217 5.05 -5.29 4.56
C VAL A 217 5.16 -6.74 4.10
N GLY A 218 6.21 -7.41 4.57
CA GLY A 218 6.49 -8.82 4.34
C GLY A 218 6.08 -9.70 5.53
N VAL A 219 5.40 -10.81 5.27
CA VAL A 219 5.02 -11.76 6.31
C VAL A 219 5.64 -13.12 6.03
N LYS A 220 6.57 -13.58 6.88
CA LYS A 220 7.17 -14.90 6.70
C LYS A 220 6.38 -15.97 7.43
N THR A 221 5.92 -16.99 6.70
CA THR A 221 5.26 -18.18 7.27
C THR A 221 6.25 -19.33 7.49
N GLU A 222 5.88 -20.34 8.27
CA GLU A 222 6.72 -21.53 8.50
C GLU A 222 6.99 -22.35 7.24
N LYS A 223 6.07 -22.32 6.27
CA LYS A 223 6.20 -23.04 4.99
C LYS A 223 7.20 -22.39 4.03
N THR A 224 7.58 -21.14 4.27
CA THR A 224 8.43 -20.36 3.37
C THR A 224 9.87 -20.36 3.89
N SER A 225 10.81 -20.83 3.05
CA SER A 225 12.24 -20.75 3.39
C SER A 225 12.68 -19.28 3.55
N PRO A 226 13.71 -18.99 4.36
CA PRO A 226 14.23 -17.64 4.50
C PRO A 226 14.62 -17.00 3.16
N GLN A 227 15.26 -17.78 2.29
CA GLN A 227 15.74 -17.30 1.00
C GLN A 227 14.58 -16.93 0.07
N ARG A 228 13.60 -17.83 -0.10
CA ARG A 228 12.39 -17.57 -0.93
C ARG A 228 11.60 -16.35 -0.45
N PHE A 229 11.55 -16.12 0.86
CA PHE A 229 10.90 -14.94 1.42
C PHE A 229 11.62 -13.64 1.02
N GLU A 230 12.94 -13.58 1.16
CA GLU A 230 13.70 -12.38 0.77
C GLU A 230 13.73 -12.16 -0.75
N ASP A 231 13.77 -13.24 -1.54
CA ASP A 231 13.65 -13.17 -3.00
C ASP A 231 12.30 -12.57 -3.42
N GLY A 232 11.20 -13.02 -2.80
CA GLY A 232 9.86 -12.49 -3.06
C GLY A 232 9.68 -11.03 -2.64
N LEU A 233 10.32 -10.59 -1.56
CA LEU A 233 10.33 -9.17 -1.17
C LEU A 233 11.14 -8.32 -2.16
N THR A 234 12.29 -8.83 -2.60
CA THR A 234 13.13 -8.15 -3.59
C THR A 234 12.39 -8.00 -4.93
N GLU A 235 11.68 -9.05 -5.34
CA GLU A 235 10.79 -9.01 -6.51
C GLU A 235 9.66 -7.99 -6.32
N LEU A 236 9.01 -7.94 -5.16
CA LEU A 236 7.94 -6.97 -4.88
C LEU A 236 8.45 -5.52 -4.88
N VAL A 237 9.65 -5.26 -4.37
CA VAL A 237 10.28 -3.93 -4.47
C VAL A 237 10.40 -3.51 -5.94
N ARG A 238 10.87 -4.42 -6.81
CA ARG A 238 10.97 -4.15 -8.25
C ARG A 238 9.60 -3.97 -8.92
N LEU A 239 8.56 -4.68 -8.46
CA LEU A 239 7.19 -4.50 -8.94
C LEU A 239 6.68 -3.09 -8.60
N VAL A 240 6.87 -2.66 -7.35
CA VAL A 240 6.46 -1.30 -6.90
C VAL A 240 7.20 -0.21 -7.69
N ASP A 241 8.52 -0.35 -7.87
CA ASP A 241 9.32 0.58 -8.67
C ASP A 241 8.84 0.64 -10.13
N THR A 242 8.55 -0.53 -10.72
CA THR A 242 8.00 -0.63 -12.08
C THR A 242 6.62 0.03 -12.21
N ALA A 243 5.80 0.00 -11.16
CA ALA A 243 4.49 0.65 -11.11
C ALA A 243 4.58 2.18 -10.93
N GLY A 244 5.78 2.73 -10.68
CA GLY A 244 6.01 4.15 -10.43
C GLY A 244 5.99 4.54 -8.96
N GLY A 245 6.03 3.57 -8.04
CA GLY A 245 6.11 3.80 -6.59
C GLY A 245 7.54 3.75 -6.07
N GLN A 246 7.84 4.57 -5.07
CA GLN A 246 9.12 4.58 -4.35
C GLN A 246 8.98 3.84 -3.01
N VAL A 247 9.66 2.69 -2.87
CA VAL A 247 9.70 1.97 -1.58
C VAL A 247 10.62 2.71 -0.61
N LEU A 248 10.04 3.26 0.46
CA LEU A 248 10.79 3.98 1.49
C LEU A 248 11.38 3.02 2.54
N GLN A 249 10.62 2.00 2.92
CA GLN A 249 11.02 1.04 3.94
C GLN A 249 10.27 -0.30 3.77
N THR A 250 10.89 -1.38 4.26
CA THR A 250 10.29 -2.72 4.31
C THR A 250 10.21 -3.25 5.74
N LEU A 251 9.00 -3.49 6.24
CA LEU A 251 8.73 -4.13 7.51
C LEU A 251 8.55 -5.64 7.33
N ARG A 252 9.13 -6.43 8.23
CA ARG A 252 9.03 -7.88 8.23
C ARG A 252 8.32 -8.38 9.48
N GLN A 253 7.49 -9.41 9.34
CA GLN A 253 6.93 -10.13 10.48
C GLN A 253 7.01 -11.64 10.26
N LYS A 254 7.62 -12.38 11.20
CA LYS A 254 7.56 -13.84 11.22
C LYS A 254 6.34 -14.31 11.98
N ARG A 255 5.57 -15.24 11.41
CA ARG A 255 4.40 -15.88 12.03
C ARG A 255 4.29 -17.35 11.59
N SER A 256 3.64 -18.19 12.37
CA SER A 256 3.31 -19.54 11.91
C SER A 256 2.29 -19.49 10.77
N HIS A 257 1.21 -18.72 10.97
CA HIS A 257 0.14 -18.51 10.02
C HIS A 257 -0.27 -17.02 9.94
N PRO A 258 -0.77 -16.56 8.78
CA PRO A 258 -1.35 -15.22 8.64
C PRO A 258 -2.48 -14.99 9.65
N HIS A 259 -2.55 -13.80 10.23
CA HIS A 259 -3.69 -13.41 11.04
C HIS A 259 -4.96 -13.35 10.17
N PRO A 260 -6.08 -13.98 10.56
CA PRO A 260 -7.25 -14.08 9.70
C PRO A 260 -7.83 -12.71 9.33
N GLN A 261 -7.73 -11.71 10.22
CA GLN A 261 -8.33 -10.39 10.00
C GLN A 261 -7.40 -9.33 9.41
N THR A 262 -6.08 -9.49 9.53
CA THR A 262 -5.10 -8.41 9.22
C THR A 262 -3.81 -8.95 8.62
N VAL A 263 -3.66 -10.26 8.47
CA VAL A 263 -2.41 -10.97 8.09
C VAL A 263 -1.27 -10.82 9.11
N VAL A 264 -1.07 -9.63 9.65
CA VAL A 264 -0.13 -9.28 10.72
C VAL A 264 -0.82 -9.21 12.08
N GLY A 265 -0.05 -9.27 13.16
CA GLY A 265 -0.58 -9.10 14.52
C GLY A 265 -0.97 -7.65 14.85
N GLU A 266 -1.85 -7.44 15.83
CA GLU A 266 -2.36 -6.11 16.22
C GLU A 266 -1.24 -5.10 16.55
N GLY A 267 -0.25 -5.49 17.35
CA GLY A 267 0.91 -4.63 17.64
C GLY A 267 1.72 -4.26 16.38
N LYS A 268 1.74 -5.15 15.37
CA LYS A 268 2.41 -4.87 14.09
C LYS A 268 1.58 -3.93 13.23
N VAL A 269 0.25 -3.96 13.31
CA VAL A 269 -0.61 -2.98 12.62
C VAL A 269 -0.37 -1.58 13.17
N GLN A 270 -0.26 -1.44 14.49
CA GLN A 270 0.08 -0.16 15.13
C GLN A 270 1.49 0.32 14.74
N GLU A 271 2.47 -0.60 14.69
CA GLU A 271 3.82 -0.29 14.20
C GLU A 271 3.81 0.17 12.74
N ILE A 272 3.07 -0.51 11.86
CA ILE A 272 2.92 -0.12 10.44
C ILE A 272 2.33 1.30 10.34
N ALA A 273 1.27 1.60 11.10
CA ALA A 273 0.66 2.93 11.09
C ALA A 273 1.63 4.02 11.54
N LEU A 274 2.37 3.77 12.62
CA LEU A 274 3.37 4.70 13.14
C LEU A 274 4.52 4.92 12.16
N VAL A 275 5.09 3.84 11.61
CA VAL A 275 6.19 3.92 10.64
C VAL A 275 5.74 4.64 9.39
N ALA A 276 4.56 4.33 8.86
CA ALA A 276 4.03 4.97 7.65
C ALA A 276 3.88 6.48 7.83
N GLN A 277 3.38 6.93 8.98
CA GLN A 277 3.30 8.35 9.32
C GLN A 277 4.69 8.97 9.48
N THR A 278 5.63 8.27 10.12
CA THR A 278 6.99 8.77 10.40
C THR A 278 7.79 9.01 9.12
N ILE A 279 7.69 8.12 8.14
CA ILE A 279 8.43 8.22 6.87
C ILE A 279 7.64 8.95 5.78
N GLY A 280 6.39 9.36 6.06
CA GLY A 280 5.52 10.01 5.08
C GLY A 280 5.08 9.10 3.93
N ALA A 281 4.89 7.81 4.19
CA ALA A 281 4.33 6.88 3.21
C ALA A 281 2.83 7.15 3.00
N ASN A 282 2.39 7.14 1.74
CA ASN A 282 0.98 7.33 1.36
C ASN A 282 0.30 6.00 0.96
N LEU A 283 1.08 4.92 0.76
CA LEU A 283 0.60 3.62 0.31
C LEU A 283 1.27 2.48 1.10
N ILE A 284 0.49 1.48 1.51
CA ILE A 284 0.98 0.25 2.13
C ILE A 284 0.86 -0.91 1.15
N VAL A 285 1.96 -1.61 0.85
CA VAL A 285 1.97 -2.78 -0.04
C VAL A 285 2.30 -4.04 0.74
N PHE A 286 1.45 -5.07 0.65
CA PHE A 286 1.68 -6.38 1.26
C PHE A 286 2.27 -7.39 0.26
N ASP A 287 3.18 -8.25 0.75
CA ASP A 287 3.88 -9.30 -0.03
C ASP A 287 3.01 -10.44 -0.57
N ARG A 288 1.73 -10.45 -0.22
CA ARG A 288 0.81 -11.56 -0.49
C ARG A 288 -0.59 -11.04 -0.72
N ASP A 289 -1.42 -11.90 -1.30
CA ASP A 289 -2.82 -11.61 -1.52
C ASP A 289 -3.58 -11.41 -0.21
N LEU A 290 -4.39 -10.36 -0.17
CA LEU A 290 -5.23 -10.01 0.96
C LEU A 290 -6.68 -10.29 0.62
N SER A 291 -7.43 -10.88 1.54
CA SER A 291 -8.89 -10.96 1.41
C SER A 291 -9.54 -9.56 1.52
N PRO A 292 -10.75 -9.37 0.95
CA PRO A 292 -11.47 -8.10 1.08
C PRO A 292 -11.68 -7.64 2.53
N ALA A 293 -11.85 -8.57 3.47
CA ALA A 293 -11.97 -8.25 4.89
C ALA A 293 -10.65 -7.76 5.49
N GLN A 294 -9.53 -8.38 5.11
CA GLN A 294 -8.21 -7.99 5.58
C GLN A 294 -7.82 -6.59 5.13
N VAL A 295 -8.00 -6.27 3.84
CA VAL A 295 -7.75 -4.93 3.31
C VAL A 295 -8.51 -3.89 4.12
N ARG A 296 -9.82 -4.08 4.30
CA ARG A 296 -10.65 -3.11 5.03
C ARG A 296 -10.25 -2.93 6.48
N ASN A 297 -9.90 -4.01 7.17
CA ASN A 297 -9.47 -3.96 8.56
C ASN A 297 -8.13 -3.21 8.67
N LEU A 298 -7.19 -3.49 7.76
CA LEU A 298 -5.90 -2.82 7.68
C LEU A 298 -6.07 -1.33 7.35
N GLU A 299 -6.83 -0.97 6.32
CA GLU A 299 -7.13 0.43 5.97
C GLU A 299 -7.82 1.17 7.12
N THR A 300 -8.74 0.49 7.81
CA THR A 300 -9.47 1.04 8.97
C THR A 300 -8.55 1.33 10.16
N GLN A 301 -7.56 0.47 10.41
CA GLN A 301 -6.65 0.59 11.55
C GLN A 301 -5.42 1.47 11.24
N ILE A 302 -4.94 1.46 10.00
CA ILE A 302 -3.76 2.21 9.55
C ILE A 302 -4.12 3.62 9.08
N GLY A 303 -5.31 3.79 8.48
CA GLY A 303 -5.75 5.08 7.92
C GLY A 303 -5.17 5.43 6.55
N LEU A 304 -4.47 4.49 5.90
CA LEU A 304 -3.90 4.63 4.54
C LEU A 304 -4.47 3.57 3.60
N ARG A 305 -4.33 3.80 2.29
CA ARG A 305 -4.66 2.81 1.27
C ARG A 305 -3.75 1.60 1.42
N VAL A 306 -4.33 0.41 1.37
CA VAL A 306 -3.60 -0.86 1.48
C VAL A 306 -3.84 -1.64 0.20
N VAL A 307 -2.75 -2.03 -0.46
CA VAL A 307 -2.78 -2.83 -1.67
C VAL A 307 -1.99 -4.12 -1.45
N ASP A 308 -2.33 -5.15 -2.21
CA ASP A 308 -1.61 -6.42 -2.19
C ASP A 308 -0.80 -6.63 -3.47
N ARG A 309 -0.01 -7.70 -3.50
CA ARG A 309 0.82 -8.08 -4.65
C ARG A 309 0.00 -8.17 -5.95
N THR A 310 -1.22 -8.71 -5.91
CA THR A 310 -2.09 -8.81 -7.09
C THR A 310 -2.44 -7.44 -7.67
N GLU A 311 -2.82 -6.48 -6.82
CA GLU A 311 -3.20 -5.13 -7.27
C GLU A 311 -2.02 -4.39 -7.90
N VAL A 312 -0.81 -4.49 -7.33
CA VAL A 312 0.40 -3.91 -7.92
C VAL A 312 0.67 -4.47 -9.32
N ILE A 313 0.53 -5.78 -9.51
CA ILE A 313 0.74 -6.42 -10.81
C ILE A 313 -0.31 -5.95 -11.83
N LEU A 314 -1.58 -5.86 -11.43
CA LEU A 314 -2.66 -5.35 -12.27
C LEU A 314 -2.41 -3.91 -12.73
N ASP A 315 -1.91 -3.06 -11.83
CA ASP A 315 -1.58 -1.67 -12.16
C ASP A 315 -0.43 -1.58 -13.17
N ILE A 316 0.61 -2.42 -13.04
CA ILE A 316 1.68 -2.51 -14.05
C ILE A 316 1.09 -2.91 -15.40
N PHE A 317 0.18 -3.89 -15.45
CA PHE A 317 -0.41 -4.29 -16.74
C PHE A 317 -1.27 -3.21 -17.35
N ALA A 318 -2.01 -2.46 -16.55
CA ALA A 318 -2.81 -1.35 -17.04
C ALA A 318 -1.94 -0.28 -17.71
N GLN A 319 -0.74 -0.04 -17.18
CA GLN A 319 0.24 0.87 -17.79
C GLN A 319 0.87 0.30 -19.07
N ARG A 320 1.00 -1.03 -19.19
CA ARG A 320 1.69 -1.71 -20.30
C ARG A 320 0.78 -2.16 -21.44
N ALA A 321 -0.52 -2.34 -21.21
CA ALA A 321 -1.48 -2.80 -22.21
C ALA A 321 -1.69 -1.74 -23.30
N GLN A 322 -1.17 -1.99 -24.50
CA GLN A 322 -1.30 -1.09 -25.64
C GLN A 322 -2.36 -1.59 -26.62
N SER A 323 -2.39 -2.90 -26.87
CA SER A 323 -3.32 -3.54 -27.79
C SER A 323 -4.77 -3.51 -27.27
N GLY A 324 -5.74 -3.54 -28.18
CA GLY A 324 -7.16 -3.63 -27.81
C GLY A 324 -7.46 -4.89 -27.00
N ALA A 325 -6.84 -6.02 -27.34
CA ALA A 325 -7.01 -7.28 -26.63
C ALA A 325 -6.41 -7.23 -25.21
N GLY A 326 -5.19 -6.70 -25.07
CA GLY A 326 -4.53 -6.53 -23.77
C GLY A 326 -5.32 -5.59 -22.85
N LYS A 327 -5.81 -4.45 -23.38
CA LYS A 327 -6.63 -3.51 -22.61
C LYS A 327 -7.91 -4.15 -22.07
N LEU A 328 -8.61 -4.93 -22.90
CA LEU A 328 -9.83 -5.64 -22.49
C LEU A 328 -9.57 -6.67 -21.39
N GLN A 329 -8.48 -7.43 -21.50
CA GLN A 329 -8.11 -8.46 -20.51
C GLN A 329 -7.70 -7.86 -19.18
N VAL A 330 -6.92 -6.77 -19.21
CA VAL A 330 -6.53 -6.07 -17.98
C VAL A 330 -7.74 -5.42 -17.31
N GLU A 331 -8.61 -4.77 -18.08
CA GLU A 331 -9.86 -4.20 -17.54
C GLU A 331 -10.73 -5.29 -16.89
N LEU A 332 -10.89 -6.42 -17.56
CA LEU A 332 -11.62 -7.58 -17.02
C LEU A 332 -11.03 -8.03 -15.69
N ALA A 333 -9.72 -8.27 -15.64
CA ALA A 333 -9.04 -8.74 -14.43
C ALA A 333 -9.11 -7.72 -13.28
N GLN A 334 -8.99 -6.42 -13.57
CA GLN A 334 -9.17 -5.35 -12.58
C GLN A 334 -10.59 -5.32 -12.02
N LEU A 335 -11.62 -5.49 -12.86
CA LEU A 335 -13.01 -5.51 -12.41
C LEU A 335 -13.33 -6.76 -11.60
N GLU A 336 -12.83 -7.94 -12.00
CA GLU A 336 -13.00 -9.18 -11.24
C GLU A 336 -12.33 -9.12 -9.87
N TYR A 337 -11.14 -8.52 -9.80
CA TYR A 337 -10.41 -8.33 -8.55
C TYR A 337 -11.07 -7.27 -7.64
N SER A 338 -11.55 -6.16 -8.20
CA SER A 338 -12.13 -5.04 -7.42
C SER A 338 -13.57 -5.31 -6.97
N LEU A 339 -14.39 -6.02 -7.74
CA LEU A 339 -15.79 -6.32 -7.44
C LEU A 339 -16.03 -6.85 -6.01
N PRO A 340 -15.33 -7.90 -5.53
CA PRO A 340 -15.52 -8.38 -4.17
C PRO A 340 -15.05 -7.39 -3.10
N ARG A 341 -14.15 -6.46 -3.45
CA ARG A 341 -13.52 -5.48 -2.54
C ARG A 341 -14.33 -4.19 -2.37
N LEU A 342 -15.18 -3.83 -3.35
CA LEU A 342 -16.06 -2.65 -3.28
C LEU A 342 -17.10 -2.69 -2.15
N THR A 343 -17.52 -3.90 -1.75
CA THR A 343 -18.63 -4.13 -0.80
C THR A 343 -18.48 -3.45 0.57
N GLY A 344 -17.28 -3.17 1.04
CA GLY A 344 -17.10 -2.57 2.36
C GLY A 344 -16.81 -1.07 2.40
N ARG A 345 -16.73 -0.38 1.25
CA ARG A 345 -16.74 1.11 1.22
C ARG A 345 -18.11 1.68 1.56
N GLY A 346 -19.17 0.88 1.48
CA GLY A 346 -20.55 1.30 1.71
C GLY A 346 -20.92 1.69 3.15
N GLN A 347 -20.19 1.20 4.15
CA GLN A 347 -20.48 1.53 5.55
C GLN A 347 -20.14 3.00 5.88
N ALA A 348 -19.20 3.63 5.16
CA ALA A 348 -18.89 5.05 5.30
C ALA A 348 -20.01 5.95 4.73
N MET A 349 -20.64 5.54 3.62
CA MET A 349 -21.77 6.27 3.01
C MET A 349 -23.10 6.05 3.74
N SER A 350 -23.27 4.90 4.40
CA SER A 350 -24.49 4.57 5.16
C SER A 350 -24.66 5.44 6.43
N ARG A 351 -23.55 5.90 7.04
CA ARG A 351 -23.59 6.67 8.29
C ARG A 351 -23.97 8.15 8.15
N LEU A 352 -23.93 8.72 6.94
CA LEU A 352 -24.43 10.09 6.68
C LEU A 352 -25.97 10.16 6.63
N GLY A 353 -26.66 9.03 6.53
CA GLY A 353 -28.13 8.93 6.55
C GLY A 353 -28.67 8.46 7.90
N GLY A 354 -28.38 9.17 8.98
CA GLY A 354 -28.87 8.83 10.32
C GLY A 354 -30.31 9.25 10.55
N GLY A 355 -31.29 8.38 10.26
CA GLY A 355 -32.70 8.58 10.61
C GLY A 355 -33.47 7.25 10.73
N ILE A 356 -34.19 7.07 11.85
CA ILE A 356 -35.05 5.91 12.11
C ILE A 356 -36.09 5.82 10.99
N GLY A 357 -35.93 4.85 10.09
CA GLY A 357 -36.86 4.58 8.98
C GLY A 357 -36.26 4.57 7.57
N THR A 358 -35.00 4.97 7.37
CA THR A 358 -34.38 4.95 6.04
C THR A 358 -33.66 3.63 5.77
N ARG A 359 -34.42 2.58 5.43
CA ARG A 359 -33.95 1.61 4.43
C ARG A 359 -33.89 2.34 3.09
N GLY A 360 -32.88 3.20 2.96
CA GLY A 360 -32.78 4.25 1.95
C GLY A 360 -31.69 4.02 0.90
N PRO A 361 -31.61 4.91 -0.11
CA PRO A 361 -31.05 4.70 -1.46
C PRO A 361 -29.54 4.36 -1.56
N GLY A 362 -28.79 4.36 -0.46
CA GLY A 362 -27.34 4.08 -0.47
C GLY A 362 -27.01 2.60 -0.71
N GLU A 363 -27.78 1.69 -0.11
CA GLU A 363 -27.66 0.24 -0.34
C GLU A 363 -28.05 -0.10 -1.78
N THR A 364 -29.04 0.61 -2.33
CA THR A 364 -29.45 0.50 -3.73
C THR A 364 -28.41 1.06 -4.68
N LYS A 365 -27.69 2.15 -4.35
CA LYS A 365 -26.61 2.70 -5.19
C LYS A 365 -25.43 1.74 -5.31
N LEU A 366 -24.96 1.17 -4.20
CA LEU A 366 -23.87 0.18 -4.21
C LEU A 366 -24.29 -1.12 -4.92
N GLU A 367 -25.53 -1.57 -4.70
CA GLU A 367 -26.08 -2.72 -5.41
C GLU A 367 -26.23 -2.43 -6.91
N THR A 368 -26.63 -1.21 -7.28
CA THR A 368 -26.74 -0.77 -8.69
C THR A 368 -25.38 -0.70 -9.35
N GLU A 369 -24.38 -0.15 -8.67
CA GLU A 369 -22.98 -0.09 -9.10
C GLU A 369 -22.40 -1.50 -9.26
N ARG A 370 -22.63 -2.39 -8.28
CA ARG A 370 -22.25 -3.81 -8.36
C ARG A 370 -22.86 -4.48 -9.59
N ARG A 371 -24.16 -4.29 -9.83
CA ARG A 371 -24.85 -4.83 -11.02
C ARG A 371 -24.33 -4.21 -12.31
N ALA A 372 -23.90 -2.95 -12.30
CA ALA A 372 -23.26 -2.33 -13.46
C ALA A 372 -21.90 -2.97 -13.75
N ILE A 373 -21.06 -3.16 -12.73
CA ILE A 373 -19.76 -3.82 -12.85
C ILE A 373 -19.91 -5.27 -13.30
N GLN A 374 -20.85 -6.03 -12.71
CA GLN A 374 -21.14 -7.41 -13.13
C GLN A 374 -21.57 -7.48 -14.60
N ARG A 375 -22.43 -6.57 -15.06
CA ARG A 375 -22.80 -6.49 -16.49
C ARG A 375 -21.61 -6.14 -17.37
N ARG A 376 -20.71 -5.26 -16.92
CA ARG A 376 -19.48 -4.92 -17.62
C ARG A 376 -18.54 -6.13 -17.72
N ILE A 377 -18.32 -6.86 -16.64
CA ILE A 377 -17.55 -8.11 -16.61
C ILE A 377 -18.14 -9.12 -17.61
N SER A 378 -19.44 -9.38 -17.56
CA SER A 378 -20.08 -10.32 -18.50
C SER A 378 -19.89 -9.93 -19.96
N ARG A 379 -19.94 -8.62 -20.27
CA ARG A 379 -19.71 -8.11 -21.61
C ARG A 379 -18.24 -8.25 -22.04
N LEU A 380 -17.30 -7.84 -21.18
CA LEU A 380 -15.86 -7.97 -21.45
C LEU A 380 -15.46 -9.43 -21.64
N GLN A 381 -16.00 -10.34 -20.82
CA GLN A 381 -15.77 -11.78 -20.99
C GLN A 381 -16.24 -12.28 -22.36
N GLN A 382 -17.41 -11.82 -22.84
CA GLN A 382 -17.88 -12.17 -24.19
C GLN A 382 -16.96 -11.62 -25.27
N GLU A 383 -16.48 -10.39 -25.14
CA GLU A 383 -15.55 -9.75 -26.08
C GLU A 383 -14.20 -10.49 -26.10
N VAL A 384 -13.66 -10.88 -24.94
CA VAL A 384 -12.44 -11.72 -24.83
C VAL A 384 -12.64 -13.08 -25.50
N ASN A 385 -13.75 -13.77 -25.22
CA ASN A 385 -14.03 -15.07 -25.83
C ASN A 385 -14.17 -14.98 -27.36
N GLN A 386 -14.72 -13.88 -27.89
CA GLN A 386 -14.79 -13.63 -29.34
C GLN A 386 -13.41 -13.42 -29.95
N LEU A 387 -12.52 -12.69 -29.27
CA LEU A 387 -11.14 -12.50 -29.71
C LEU A 387 -10.37 -13.83 -29.75
N GLN A 388 -10.54 -14.68 -28.73
CA GLN A 388 -9.94 -16.01 -28.70
C GLN A 388 -10.44 -16.87 -29.88
N ALA A 389 -11.76 -16.92 -30.11
CA ALA A 389 -12.33 -17.65 -31.23
C ALA A 389 -11.84 -17.13 -32.60
N HIS A 390 -11.63 -15.82 -32.73
CA HIS A 390 -11.05 -15.23 -33.93
C HIS A 390 -9.59 -15.68 -34.14
N ARG A 391 -8.77 -15.67 -33.08
CA ARG A 391 -7.39 -16.17 -33.13
C ARG A 391 -7.31 -17.65 -33.47
N SER A 392 -8.16 -18.50 -32.90
CA SER A 392 -8.19 -19.94 -33.23
C SER A 392 -8.52 -20.20 -34.71
N ARG A 393 -9.36 -19.36 -35.34
CA ARG A 393 -9.64 -19.46 -36.79
C ARG A 393 -8.44 -19.02 -37.63
N LEU A 394 -7.76 -17.94 -37.23
CA LEU A 394 -6.52 -17.51 -37.88
C LEU A 394 -5.43 -18.59 -37.77
N ARG A 395 -5.35 -19.31 -36.64
CA ARG A 395 -4.47 -20.46 -36.44
C ARG A 395 -4.74 -21.57 -37.45
N GLN A 396 -6.01 -21.98 -37.61
CA GLN A 396 -6.39 -23.02 -38.58
C GLN A 396 -5.97 -22.66 -40.01
N ASN A 397 -6.08 -21.37 -40.39
CA ASN A 397 -5.64 -20.90 -41.70
C ASN A 397 -4.11 -20.82 -41.83
N ARG A 398 -3.36 -20.56 -40.74
CA ARG A 398 -1.88 -20.51 -40.72
C ARG A 398 -1.24 -21.88 -40.72
N GLN A 399 -1.86 -22.89 -40.13
CA GLN A 399 -1.40 -24.28 -40.24
C GLN A 399 -1.29 -24.75 -41.70
N ALA A 400 -2.02 -24.10 -42.62
CA ALA A 400 -1.93 -24.34 -44.06
C ALA A 400 -0.75 -23.63 -44.77
N GLN A 401 -0.01 -22.73 -44.11
CA GLN A 401 1.07 -21.93 -44.72
C GLN A 401 2.50 -22.43 -44.40
N GLU A 402 2.67 -23.57 -43.71
CA GLU A 402 3.94 -24.27 -43.45
C GLU A 402 5.08 -23.48 -42.75
N VAL A 403 4.91 -22.21 -42.39
CA VAL A 403 5.97 -21.42 -41.72
C VAL A 403 6.11 -21.83 -40.25
N PRO A 404 7.30 -22.27 -39.78
CA PRO A 404 7.52 -22.66 -38.39
C PRO A 404 7.48 -21.47 -37.43
N THR A 405 7.02 -21.73 -36.21
CA THR A 405 6.83 -20.71 -35.16
C THR A 405 7.59 -21.04 -33.88
N LEU A 406 8.27 -20.04 -33.30
CA LEU A 406 9.01 -20.14 -32.05
C LEU A 406 8.49 -19.11 -31.04
N ALA A 407 8.30 -19.52 -29.79
CA ALA A 407 7.95 -18.59 -28.71
C ALA A 407 9.09 -18.50 -27.67
N LEU A 408 9.43 -17.26 -27.28
CA LEU A 408 10.34 -16.99 -26.18
C LEU A 408 9.57 -17.03 -24.87
N VAL A 409 9.94 -17.93 -23.95
CA VAL A 409 9.32 -18.06 -22.62
C VAL A 409 10.37 -17.91 -21.52
N GLY A 410 9.96 -17.44 -20.34
CA GLY A 410 10.88 -17.26 -19.22
C GLY A 410 10.45 -16.15 -18.27
N TYR A 411 11.13 -16.06 -17.14
CA TYR A 411 10.87 -15.05 -16.12
C TYR A 411 10.96 -13.62 -16.68
N THR A 412 10.25 -12.71 -16.03
CA THR A 412 10.43 -11.27 -16.22
C THR A 412 11.91 -10.90 -16.06
N ASN A 413 12.40 -10.00 -16.91
CA ASN A 413 13.81 -9.60 -16.97
C ASN A 413 14.83 -10.70 -17.34
N ALA A 414 14.40 -11.88 -17.82
CA ALA A 414 15.33 -12.88 -18.38
C ALA A 414 16.04 -12.42 -19.68
N GLY A 415 15.61 -11.31 -20.28
CA GLY A 415 16.16 -10.75 -21.52
C GLY A 415 15.47 -11.24 -22.80
N LYS A 416 14.21 -11.68 -22.74
CA LYS A 416 13.45 -12.18 -23.90
C LYS A 416 13.34 -11.14 -25.01
N SER A 417 12.89 -9.94 -24.69
CA SER A 417 12.75 -8.83 -25.65
C SER A 417 14.10 -8.37 -26.19
N THR A 418 15.15 -8.38 -25.36
CA THR A 418 16.53 -8.11 -25.78
C THR A 418 17.00 -9.15 -26.79
N LEU A 419 16.75 -10.44 -26.53
CA LEU A 419 17.10 -11.52 -27.45
C LEU A 419 16.33 -11.39 -28.77
N LEU A 420 15.03 -11.09 -28.71
CA LEU A 420 14.20 -10.84 -29.90
C LEU A 420 14.82 -9.74 -30.77
N ASN A 421 15.15 -8.59 -30.18
CA ASN A 421 15.74 -7.45 -30.89
C ASN A 421 17.05 -7.81 -31.56
N VAL A 422 17.94 -8.50 -30.83
CA VAL A 422 19.27 -8.85 -31.32
C VAL A 422 19.19 -9.90 -32.43
N LEU A 423 18.26 -10.86 -32.33
CA LEU A 423 18.06 -11.84 -33.39
C LEU A 423 17.45 -11.22 -34.65
N THR A 424 16.51 -10.29 -34.50
CA THR A 424 15.70 -9.75 -35.60
C THR A 424 16.15 -8.37 -36.11
N GLN A 425 17.21 -7.79 -35.53
CA GLN A 425 17.64 -6.41 -35.76
C GLN A 425 16.50 -5.39 -35.63
N SER A 426 15.61 -5.60 -34.66
CA SER A 426 14.44 -4.75 -34.44
C SER A 426 14.54 -3.91 -33.17
N GLU A 427 13.78 -2.81 -33.13
CA GLU A 427 13.69 -1.89 -31.98
C GLU A 427 12.41 -2.15 -31.17
N VAL A 428 12.25 -3.34 -30.58
CA VAL A 428 11.20 -3.56 -29.56
C VAL A 428 11.65 -2.90 -28.26
N TYR A 429 10.72 -2.26 -27.54
CA TYR A 429 11.04 -1.62 -26.26
C TYR A 429 11.64 -2.64 -25.28
N THR A 430 12.83 -2.33 -24.75
CA THR A 430 13.52 -3.11 -23.72
C THR A 430 13.90 -2.19 -22.57
N ALA A 431 13.48 -2.54 -21.36
CA ALA A 431 13.86 -1.84 -20.13
C ALA A 431 14.11 -2.85 -19.02
N ASP A 432 14.95 -2.49 -18.05
CA ASP A 432 15.17 -3.26 -16.80
C ASP A 432 14.00 -3.05 -15.84
N GLN A 433 12.80 -3.42 -16.29
CA GLN A 433 11.52 -3.26 -15.59
C GLN A 433 10.74 -4.58 -15.70
N LEU A 434 9.98 -4.92 -14.66
CA LEU A 434 9.13 -6.12 -14.71
C LEU A 434 8.00 -5.91 -15.73
N PHE A 435 7.61 -6.97 -16.42
CA PHE A 435 6.55 -6.91 -17.45
C PHE A 435 6.75 -5.82 -18.53
N ALA A 436 8.00 -5.58 -18.93
CA ALA A 436 8.32 -4.69 -20.05
C ALA A 436 7.53 -5.04 -21.33
N THR A 437 7.17 -6.31 -21.51
CA THR A 437 6.31 -6.81 -22.59
C THR A 437 5.07 -7.48 -22.00
N LEU A 438 3.88 -6.96 -22.33
CA LEU A 438 2.57 -7.57 -22.04
C LEU A 438 1.85 -8.03 -23.32
N ASP A 439 1.92 -7.23 -24.38
CA ASP A 439 1.38 -7.62 -25.68
C ASP A 439 2.42 -8.46 -26.44
N PRO A 440 2.07 -9.66 -26.94
CA PRO A 440 3.02 -10.51 -27.64
C PRO A 440 3.54 -9.81 -28.90
N THR A 441 4.86 -9.84 -29.10
CA THR A 441 5.50 -9.20 -30.26
C THR A 441 6.09 -10.24 -31.19
N THR A 442 5.48 -10.36 -32.36
CA THR A 442 5.88 -11.32 -33.39
C THR A 442 6.77 -10.65 -34.45
N ARG A 443 7.84 -11.34 -34.84
CA ARG A 443 8.77 -10.91 -35.90
C ARG A 443 9.15 -12.09 -36.79
N ARG A 444 9.48 -11.79 -38.04
CA ARG A 444 10.12 -12.75 -38.94
C ARG A 444 11.61 -12.80 -38.63
N LEU A 445 12.18 -13.99 -38.71
CA LEU A 445 13.58 -14.25 -38.52
C LEU A 445 14.05 -15.21 -39.61
N ASP A 446 15.10 -14.83 -40.31
CA ASP A 446 15.71 -15.67 -41.34
C ASP A 446 17.02 -16.22 -40.78
N ILE A 447 17.13 -17.54 -40.67
CA ILE A 447 18.32 -18.22 -40.15
C ILE A 447 18.93 -19.07 -41.27
N PRO A 448 20.23 -18.93 -41.58
CA PRO A 448 20.91 -19.85 -42.48
C PRO A 448 20.91 -21.27 -41.90
N ASP A 449 20.38 -22.24 -42.64
CA ASP A 449 20.50 -23.64 -42.27
C ASP A 449 21.87 -24.15 -42.70
N THR A 450 22.69 -24.54 -41.72
CA THR A 450 24.04 -25.07 -41.95
C THR A 450 24.06 -26.41 -42.69
N THR A 451 22.91 -27.08 -42.80
CA THR A 451 22.77 -28.42 -43.39
C THR A 451 22.33 -28.36 -44.85
N THR A 452 21.44 -27.43 -45.19
CA THR A 452 20.85 -27.30 -46.54
C THR A 452 21.38 -26.09 -47.31
N GLU A 453 22.12 -25.19 -46.66
CA GLU A 453 22.58 -23.89 -47.20
C GLU A 453 21.44 -22.93 -47.60
N GLU A 454 20.18 -23.26 -47.28
CA GLU A 454 19.01 -22.42 -47.53
C GLU A 454 18.68 -21.55 -46.30
N LEU A 455 17.96 -20.45 -46.55
CA LEU A 455 17.43 -19.60 -45.47
C LEU A 455 16.14 -20.22 -44.93
N LEU A 456 16.17 -20.64 -43.67
CA LEU A 456 14.98 -21.05 -42.94
C LEU A 456 14.24 -19.80 -42.46
N ASN A 457 13.09 -19.56 -43.06
CA ASN A 457 12.19 -18.47 -42.66
C ASN A 457 11.33 -18.95 -41.50
N LEU A 458 11.45 -18.31 -40.34
CA LEU A 458 10.66 -18.62 -39.17
C LEU A 458 10.04 -17.37 -38.56
N VAL A 459 9.04 -17.59 -37.72
CA VAL A 459 8.38 -16.54 -36.97
C VAL A 459 8.71 -16.71 -35.49
N ILE A 460 9.22 -15.67 -34.86
CA ILE A 460 9.54 -15.67 -33.44
C ILE A 460 8.64 -14.68 -32.71
N THR A 461 8.03 -15.12 -31.60
CA THR A 461 7.16 -14.28 -30.78
C THR A 461 7.75 -14.11 -29.38
N ASP A 462 7.91 -12.86 -28.94
CA ASP A 462 8.18 -12.51 -27.55
C ASP A 462 6.87 -12.55 -26.74
N THR A 463 6.90 -13.24 -25.60
CA THR A 463 5.73 -13.47 -24.75
C THR A 463 5.86 -12.76 -23.40
N VAL A 464 4.75 -12.69 -22.66
CA VAL A 464 4.75 -12.06 -21.34
C VAL A 464 5.69 -12.80 -20.40
N GLY A 465 6.47 -12.05 -19.62
CA GLY A 465 7.34 -12.65 -18.63
C GLY A 465 6.57 -13.23 -17.45
N PHE A 466 7.04 -14.38 -16.96
CA PHE A 466 6.50 -14.98 -15.74
C PHE A 466 7.06 -14.31 -14.48
N ILE A 467 6.30 -14.38 -13.40
CA ILE A 467 6.70 -13.99 -12.06
C ILE A 467 6.39 -15.14 -11.09
N HIS A 468 6.95 -15.07 -9.89
CA HIS A 468 6.62 -16.05 -8.87
C HIS A 468 5.14 -15.92 -8.45
N GLU A 469 4.45 -17.05 -8.24
CA GLU A 469 3.08 -17.12 -7.71
C GLU A 469 2.11 -16.13 -8.37
N LEU A 470 1.72 -16.41 -9.62
CA LEU A 470 0.68 -15.65 -10.30
C LEU A 470 -0.67 -15.83 -9.58
N PRO A 471 -1.35 -14.74 -9.19
CA PRO A 471 -2.67 -14.80 -8.57
C PRO A 471 -3.70 -15.47 -9.48
N PRO A 472 -4.61 -16.31 -8.97
CA PRO A 472 -5.63 -16.99 -9.78
C PRO A 472 -6.46 -16.06 -10.70
N PRO A 473 -6.91 -14.86 -10.28
CA PRO A 473 -7.66 -13.95 -11.16
C PRO A 473 -6.84 -13.47 -12.37
N LEU A 474 -5.52 -13.43 -12.23
CA LEU A 474 -4.63 -13.04 -13.30
C LEU A 474 -4.35 -14.19 -14.27
N VAL A 475 -4.40 -15.44 -13.80
CA VAL A 475 -4.12 -16.62 -14.64
C VAL A 475 -5.02 -16.67 -15.87
N ASP A 476 -6.30 -16.34 -15.77
CA ASP A 476 -7.21 -16.40 -16.93
C ASP A 476 -6.97 -15.26 -17.94
N ALA A 477 -6.65 -14.05 -17.46
CA ALA A 477 -6.22 -12.94 -18.33
C ALA A 477 -4.87 -13.24 -19.00
N PHE A 478 -3.96 -13.92 -18.29
CA PHE A 478 -2.68 -14.38 -18.81
C PHE A 478 -2.80 -15.54 -19.77
N ARG A 479 -3.68 -16.52 -19.53
CA ARG A 479 -3.85 -17.68 -20.42
C ARG A 479 -4.14 -17.26 -21.85
N ALA A 480 -4.96 -16.23 -22.03
CA ALA A 480 -5.27 -15.69 -23.35
C ALA A 480 -4.10 -14.93 -24.00
N THR A 481 -3.13 -14.41 -23.23
CA THR A 481 -1.86 -13.87 -23.77
C THR A 481 -0.78 -14.94 -23.97
N LEU A 482 -0.89 -16.06 -23.26
CA LEU A 482 -0.05 -17.25 -23.37
C LEU A 482 -0.54 -18.24 -24.43
N GLU A 483 -1.67 -18.01 -25.09
CA GLU A 483 -2.14 -18.82 -26.24
C GLU A 483 -1.06 -18.96 -27.32
N GLU A 484 -0.27 -17.91 -27.53
CA GLU A 484 0.85 -17.92 -28.48
C GLU A 484 1.92 -18.96 -28.12
N VAL A 485 2.10 -19.27 -26.82
CA VAL A 485 3.00 -20.34 -26.35
C VAL A 485 2.45 -21.72 -26.73
N SER A 486 1.13 -21.92 -26.65
CA SER A 486 0.48 -23.16 -27.07
C SER A 486 0.41 -23.32 -28.58
N ASP A 487 0.48 -22.23 -29.32
CA ASP A 487 0.44 -22.20 -30.78
C ASP A 487 1.84 -22.38 -31.42
N ALA A 488 2.91 -22.13 -30.66
CA ALA A 488 4.28 -22.26 -31.13
C ALA A 488 4.70 -23.73 -31.34
N ASP A 489 5.46 -23.97 -32.41
CA ASP A 489 6.00 -25.30 -32.73
C ASP A 489 7.08 -25.73 -31.76
N ALA A 490 7.87 -24.77 -31.28
CA ALA A 490 8.85 -25.00 -30.25
C ALA A 490 9.07 -23.75 -29.40
N LEU A 491 9.62 -23.97 -28.21
CA LEU A 491 9.84 -22.92 -27.22
C LEU A 491 11.33 -22.70 -26.99
N ILE A 492 11.71 -21.45 -26.74
CA ILE A 492 13.02 -21.11 -26.16
C ILE A 492 12.75 -20.66 -24.74
N HIS A 493 13.12 -21.50 -23.78
CA HIS A 493 13.06 -21.14 -22.38
C HIS A 493 14.33 -20.37 -21.99
N LEU A 494 14.20 -19.05 -21.93
CA LEU A 494 15.26 -18.15 -21.53
C LEU A 494 15.32 -18.02 -20.00
N VAL A 495 16.51 -18.16 -19.44
CA VAL A 495 16.77 -18.11 -17.98
C VAL A 495 17.87 -17.09 -17.70
N ASP A 496 17.68 -16.24 -16.70
CA ASP A 496 18.73 -15.33 -16.22
C ASP A 496 19.69 -16.09 -15.31
N LEU A 497 20.91 -16.39 -15.78
CA LEU A 497 21.88 -17.13 -14.99
C LEU A 497 22.55 -16.26 -13.90
N SER A 498 22.51 -14.93 -14.03
CA SER A 498 23.03 -14.03 -13.00
C SER A 498 22.15 -13.96 -11.75
N HIS A 499 20.91 -14.46 -11.84
CA HIS A 499 19.96 -14.41 -10.74
C HIS A 499 20.18 -15.59 -9.77
N PRO A 500 20.33 -15.37 -8.45
CA PRO A 500 20.64 -16.43 -7.49
C PRO A 500 19.55 -17.52 -7.41
N ALA A 501 18.30 -17.16 -7.72
CA ALA A 501 17.15 -18.08 -7.74
C ALA A 501 16.85 -18.71 -9.11
N TRP A 502 17.82 -18.76 -10.04
CA TRP A 502 17.60 -19.25 -11.42
C TRP A 502 16.99 -20.66 -11.49
N GLU A 503 17.36 -21.57 -10.58
CA GLU A 503 16.78 -22.93 -10.53
C GLU A 503 15.28 -22.90 -10.21
N SER A 504 14.90 -22.14 -9.19
CA SER A 504 13.50 -21.99 -8.80
C SER A 504 12.66 -21.31 -9.89
N GLN A 505 13.28 -20.42 -10.67
CA GLN A 505 12.63 -19.79 -11.82
C GLN A 505 12.35 -20.81 -12.93
N ILE A 506 13.29 -21.72 -13.23
CA ILE A 506 13.06 -22.81 -14.19
C ILE A 506 11.88 -23.67 -13.73
N GLU A 507 11.89 -24.10 -12.46
CA GLU A 507 10.82 -24.94 -11.90
C GLU A 507 9.45 -24.26 -11.99
N SER A 508 9.38 -22.97 -11.66
CA SER A 508 8.13 -22.20 -11.69
C SER A 508 7.59 -22.04 -13.11
N VAL A 509 8.44 -21.75 -14.10
CA VAL A 509 8.01 -21.68 -15.52
C VAL A 509 7.53 -23.04 -16.00
N MET A 510 8.30 -24.11 -15.70
CA MET A 510 7.93 -25.46 -16.09
C MET A 510 6.61 -25.93 -15.46
N GLN A 511 6.32 -25.52 -14.22
CA GLN A 511 5.04 -25.80 -13.59
C GLN A 511 3.90 -25.10 -14.35
N ILE A 512 4.05 -23.81 -14.65
CA ILE A 512 3.02 -23.05 -15.39
C ILE A 512 2.78 -23.65 -16.78
N LEU A 513 3.84 -24.03 -17.50
CA LEU A 513 3.74 -24.69 -18.81
C LEU A 513 3.01 -26.04 -18.74
N ARG A 514 3.13 -26.80 -17.63
CA ARG A 514 2.40 -28.06 -17.41
C ARG A 514 0.93 -27.86 -17.07
N GLU A 515 0.58 -26.73 -16.47
CA GLU A 515 -0.81 -26.38 -16.14
C GLU A 515 -1.58 -25.79 -17.34
N MET A 516 -0.91 -25.61 -18.48
CA MET A 516 -1.55 -25.14 -19.71
C MET A 516 -2.53 -26.19 -20.27
N PRO A 517 -3.66 -25.77 -20.88
CA PRO A 517 -4.66 -26.70 -21.42
C PRO A 517 -4.13 -27.57 -22.57
N VAL A 518 -3.14 -27.07 -23.30
CA VAL A 518 -2.50 -27.73 -24.44
C VAL A 518 -1.03 -27.91 -24.12
N THR A 519 -0.52 -29.12 -24.31
CA THR A 519 0.91 -29.42 -24.16
C THR A 519 1.69 -28.58 -25.17
N PRO A 520 2.57 -27.68 -24.72
CA PRO A 520 3.38 -26.87 -25.62
C PRO A 520 4.42 -27.72 -26.37
N GLY A 521 4.96 -27.18 -27.46
CA GLY A 521 6.04 -27.81 -28.22
C GLY A 521 7.33 -28.03 -27.42
N PRO A 522 8.30 -28.78 -27.97
CA PRO A 522 9.58 -29.02 -27.31
C PRO A 522 10.29 -27.70 -26.97
N ALA A 523 10.92 -27.66 -25.79
CA ALA A 523 11.58 -26.46 -25.27
C ALA A 523 13.11 -26.60 -25.26
N LEU A 524 13.80 -25.61 -25.81
CA LEU A 524 15.25 -25.43 -25.68
C LEU A 524 15.55 -24.48 -24.52
N LEU A 525 16.28 -24.97 -23.53
CA LEU A 525 16.75 -24.14 -22.42
C LEU A 525 17.94 -23.28 -22.87
N ALA A 526 17.85 -21.98 -22.66
CA ALA A 526 18.88 -21.01 -22.97
C ALA A 526 19.19 -20.14 -21.73
N PHE A 527 20.40 -20.28 -21.19
CA PHE A 527 20.92 -19.44 -20.12
C PHE A 527 21.46 -18.14 -20.70
N ASN A 528 20.83 -17.03 -20.34
CA ASN A 528 21.22 -15.69 -20.73
C ASN A 528 21.99 -14.97 -19.61
N LYS A 529 22.60 -13.83 -19.95
CA LYS A 529 23.40 -12.99 -19.06
C LYS A 529 24.64 -13.69 -18.47
N ILE A 530 25.27 -14.56 -19.26
CA ILE A 530 26.54 -15.21 -18.86
C ILE A 530 27.69 -14.20 -18.66
N ASP A 531 27.54 -12.96 -19.12
CA ASP A 531 28.46 -11.86 -18.86
C ASP A 531 28.36 -11.31 -17.43
N GLN A 532 27.29 -11.63 -16.70
CA GLN A 532 26.98 -11.11 -15.36
C GLN A 532 26.92 -12.20 -14.29
N THR A 533 27.14 -13.47 -14.66
CA THR A 533 27.18 -14.59 -13.72
C THR A 533 28.59 -14.77 -13.15
N ASP A 534 28.65 -15.27 -11.93
CA ASP A 534 29.86 -15.85 -11.34
C ASP A 534 30.22 -17.20 -11.97
N GLY A 535 31.50 -17.56 -11.90
CA GLY A 535 32.03 -18.79 -12.50
C GLY A 535 31.51 -20.07 -11.84
N GLU A 536 31.07 -20.03 -10.59
CA GLU A 536 30.51 -21.19 -9.90
C GLU A 536 29.11 -21.52 -10.43
N ASN A 537 28.21 -20.53 -10.50
CA ASN A 537 26.88 -20.73 -11.10
C ASN A 537 26.95 -21.20 -12.56
N LEU A 538 27.90 -20.66 -13.34
CA LEU A 538 28.10 -21.11 -14.72
C LEU A 538 28.50 -22.59 -14.79
N ARG A 539 29.45 -23.01 -13.95
CA ARG A 539 29.89 -24.41 -13.92
C ARG A 539 28.77 -25.35 -13.46
N LEU A 540 28.04 -24.96 -12.41
CA LEU A 540 26.90 -25.71 -11.90
C LEU A 540 25.81 -25.89 -12.97
N ALA A 541 25.46 -24.82 -13.70
CA ALA A 541 24.50 -24.89 -14.78
C ALA A 541 24.97 -25.81 -15.91
N GLN A 542 26.26 -25.75 -16.29
CA GLN A 542 26.86 -26.62 -17.31
C GLN A 542 26.85 -28.10 -16.91
N GLU A 543 27.12 -28.41 -15.64
CA GLU A 543 27.08 -29.77 -15.11
C GLU A 543 25.64 -30.33 -15.09
N LYS A 544 24.65 -29.51 -14.69
CA LYS A 544 23.24 -29.93 -14.54
C LYS A 544 22.46 -29.93 -15.86
N TYR A 545 22.78 -29.00 -16.77
CA TYR A 545 22.11 -28.80 -18.05
C TYR A 545 23.12 -28.74 -19.21
N PRO A 546 23.78 -29.87 -19.54
CA PRO A 546 24.82 -29.91 -20.57
C PRO A 546 24.28 -29.68 -22.00
N GLN A 547 22.98 -29.85 -22.21
CA GLN A 547 22.31 -29.65 -23.50
C GLN A 547 21.75 -28.23 -23.69
N ALA A 548 21.83 -27.37 -22.66
CA ALA A 548 21.38 -25.99 -22.74
C ALA A 548 22.35 -25.12 -23.56
N VAL A 549 21.85 -23.98 -24.05
CA VAL A 549 22.68 -22.98 -24.72
C VAL A 549 23.04 -21.88 -23.73
N TYR A 550 24.27 -21.38 -23.78
CA TYR A 550 24.78 -20.34 -22.90
C TYR A 550 25.07 -19.10 -23.74
N ILE A 551 24.37 -18.00 -23.46
CA ILE A 551 24.40 -16.77 -24.27
C ILE A 551 24.52 -15.51 -23.43
N SER A 552 24.99 -14.43 -24.06
CA SER A 552 24.73 -13.07 -23.60
C SER A 552 24.06 -12.31 -24.74
N ALA A 553 22.75 -12.10 -24.63
CA ALA A 553 21.99 -11.38 -25.65
C ALA A 553 22.51 -9.93 -25.81
N SER A 554 22.85 -9.25 -24.71
CA SER A 554 23.34 -7.87 -24.74
C SER A 554 24.74 -7.73 -25.36
N LYS A 555 25.61 -8.73 -25.18
CA LYS A 555 26.99 -8.74 -25.72
C LYS A 555 27.11 -9.48 -27.06
N GLY A 556 26.03 -10.11 -27.53
CA GLY A 556 26.04 -10.92 -28.75
C GLY A 556 26.82 -12.24 -28.62
N LEU A 557 27.09 -12.73 -27.41
CA LEU A 557 27.87 -13.95 -27.19
C LEU A 557 26.97 -15.20 -27.29
N GLY A 558 27.48 -16.26 -27.91
CA GLY A 558 26.79 -17.56 -28.00
C GLY A 558 25.57 -17.60 -28.93
N LEU A 559 25.28 -16.51 -29.65
CA LEU A 559 24.11 -16.41 -30.53
C LEU A 559 24.18 -17.33 -31.75
N GLU A 560 25.37 -17.60 -32.27
CA GLU A 560 25.54 -18.51 -33.40
C GLU A 560 25.15 -19.94 -33.00
N THR A 561 25.62 -20.40 -31.84
CA THR A 561 25.22 -21.69 -31.27
C THR A 561 23.72 -21.75 -31.00
N LEU A 562 23.13 -20.65 -30.52
CA LEU A 562 21.69 -20.56 -30.34
C LEU A 562 20.94 -20.72 -31.67
N ARG A 563 21.33 -20.00 -32.72
CA ARG A 563 20.72 -20.09 -34.06
C ARG A 563 20.75 -21.51 -34.61
N GLN A 564 21.90 -22.18 -34.51
CA GLN A 564 22.04 -23.58 -34.95
C GLN A 564 21.13 -24.53 -34.16
N ARG A 565 21.05 -24.36 -32.84
CA ARG A 565 20.17 -25.17 -31.98
C ARG A 565 18.68 -24.88 -32.22
N MET A 566 18.32 -23.65 -32.56
CA MET A 566 16.95 -23.28 -32.95
C MET A 566 16.55 -24.00 -34.24
N VAL A 567 17.41 -24.03 -35.27
CA VAL A 567 17.15 -24.74 -36.53
C VAL A 567 16.93 -26.23 -36.27
N ALA A 568 17.82 -26.87 -35.49
CA ALA A 568 17.67 -28.28 -35.14
C ALA A 568 16.38 -28.58 -34.36
N LEU A 569 15.98 -27.69 -33.44
CA LEU A 569 14.75 -27.80 -32.66
C LEU A 569 13.50 -27.69 -33.54
N VAL A 570 13.50 -26.75 -34.49
CA VAL A 570 12.39 -26.55 -35.43
C VAL A 570 12.23 -27.76 -36.32
N HIS A 571 13.31 -28.29 -36.90
CA HIS A 571 13.26 -29.51 -37.71
C HIS A 571 12.69 -30.70 -36.93
N TYR A 572 13.14 -30.88 -35.68
CA TYR A 572 12.61 -31.91 -34.80
C TYR A 572 11.11 -31.72 -34.53
N ALA A 573 10.66 -30.49 -34.23
CA ALA A 573 9.26 -30.20 -33.96
C ALA A 573 8.37 -30.42 -35.19
N VAL A 574 8.81 -29.96 -36.37
CA VAL A 574 8.06 -30.09 -37.63
C VAL A 574 8.02 -31.55 -38.12
N SER A 575 9.08 -32.33 -37.92
CA SER A 575 9.10 -33.76 -38.29
C SER A 575 8.15 -34.64 -37.46
N ASN A 576 7.77 -34.18 -36.26
CA ASN A 576 6.90 -34.89 -35.32
C ASN A 576 5.46 -34.33 -35.30
N ARG A 577 5.11 -33.44 -36.24
CA ARG A 577 3.76 -32.86 -36.36
C ARG A 577 2.72 -33.84 -36.89
#